data_AF-A0A8S9YJ75-F1
#
_entry.id   AF-A0A8S9YJ75-F1
#
_cell.length_a   1.000
_cell.length_b   1.000
_cell.length_c   1.000
_cell.angle_alpha   90.00
_cell.angle_beta   90.00
_cell.angle_gamma   90.00
#
_symmetry.space_group_name_H-M   'P 1'
#
loop_
_entity.id
_entity.type
_entity.pdbx_description
1 polymer ?
#
loop_
_entity_poly.entity_id
_entity_poly.type
_entity_poly.pdbx_seq_one_letter_code
_entity_poly.pdbx_strand_id
1 'polypeptide(L)'
;MVSKTSLSCNQSSSSTVGSIDRILHNGLLDAACQKLHEFHCQKAGKANLRLDSAARAYIVDYTTSIIKNLCDPFVPLSVSDVIDRIHYSFPPKLKPPDPLLEEMRVLVDKGKKKTSYISADKILSCLKTICPRIETSVSLFITHLMEYTLGQIIQWAVNYETKLDSGLIEETDILQISSLFGTPKFSKASVCQSLPFLQRQSTDYIGHAKELQFFLRTCVEHLGIVVRVFGDPIADELSQLRLAAQSTFVGGSSGCELAMAAVNLLQSAQAAQQVFSRAAELYSHMTLLSECVEDVF
;
A
#
# COMPACT_ATOMS: atom_id res chain seq x y z
N MET A 1 -14.70 -54.51 -21.22
CA MET A 1 -13.54 -54.00 -20.48
C MET A 1 -13.07 -52.70 -21.12
N VAL A 2 -13.54 -51.57 -20.61
CA VAL A 2 -12.99 -50.24 -20.93
C VAL A 2 -13.04 -49.47 -19.62
N SER A 3 -11.87 -49.31 -19.00
CA SER A 3 -11.69 -48.69 -17.70
C SER A 3 -11.75 -47.17 -17.84
N LYS A 4 -12.66 -46.54 -17.09
CA LYS A 4 -12.71 -45.08 -16.90
C LYS A 4 -11.53 -44.66 -16.04
N THR A 5 -10.57 -43.96 -16.62
CA THR A 5 -9.53 -43.22 -15.89
C THR A 5 -10.13 -41.92 -15.37
N SER A 6 -10.46 -41.91 -14.09
CA SER A 6 -10.78 -40.69 -13.33
C SER A 6 -9.51 -39.88 -13.12
N LEU A 7 -9.47 -38.68 -13.70
CA LEU A 7 -8.49 -37.64 -13.38
C LEU A 7 -8.73 -37.18 -11.93
N SER A 8 -7.89 -37.69 -11.03
CA SER A 8 -7.71 -37.15 -9.68
C SER A 8 -6.97 -35.82 -9.82
N CYS A 9 -7.69 -34.71 -9.65
CA CYS A 9 -7.07 -33.42 -9.39
C CYS A 9 -6.36 -33.50 -8.03
N ASN A 10 -5.04 -33.54 -8.06
CA ASN A 10 -4.20 -33.36 -6.88
C ASN A 10 -4.59 -32.03 -6.23
N GLN A 11 -5.10 -32.14 -5.01
CA GLN A 11 -5.22 -31.04 -4.07
C GLN A 11 -3.80 -30.52 -3.80
N SER A 12 -3.41 -29.45 -4.49
CA SER A 12 -2.27 -28.65 -4.11
C SER A 12 -2.55 -28.08 -2.73
N SER A 13 -1.86 -28.66 -1.76
CA SER A 13 -1.67 -28.20 -0.38
C SER A 13 -1.82 -26.69 -0.25
N SER A 14 -2.87 -26.28 0.46
CA SER A 14 -3.03 -24.95 1.05
C SER A 14 -1.79 -24.62 1.87
N SER A 15 -0.85 -23.88 1.29
CA SER A 15 0.21 -23.22 2.04
C SER A 15 -0.47 -22.20 2.94
N THR A 16 -0.38 -22.41 4.25
CA THR A 16 -0.79 -21.46 5.28
C THR A 16 0.08 -20.20 5.16
N VAL A 17 -0.29 -19.29 4.26
CA VAL A 17 0.17 -17.91 4.30
C VAL A 17 -0.41 -17.32 5.59
N GLY A 18 0.46 -17.06 6.56
CA GLY A 18 0.06 -16.34 7.76
C GLY A 18 -0.48 -14.98 7.36
N SER A 19 -1.80 -14.82 7.33
CA SER A 19 -2.40 -13.49 7.19
C SER A 19 -2.05 -12.68 8.43
N ILE A 20 -1.78 -11.38 8.25
CA ILE A 20 -1.66 -10.41 9.36
C ILE A 20 -2.85 -10.52 10.32
N ASP A 21 -4.02 -10.98 9.83
CA ASP A 21 -5.19 -11.36 10.64
C ASP A 21 -4.81 -12.23 11.83
N ARG A 22 -4.17 -13.39 11.61
CA ARG A 22 -3.88 -14.36 12.68
C ARG A 22 -2.85 -13.86 13.69
N ILE A 23 -2.13 -12.81 13.35
CA ILE A 23 -0.96 -12.34 14.10
C ILE A 23 -1.34 -11.23 15.07
N LEU A 24 -2.20 -10.31 14.63
CA LEU A 24 -2.62 -9.16 15.44
C LEU A 24 -3.84 -9.47 16.33
N HIS A 25 -4.65 -10.49 16.02
CA HIS A 25 -5.81 -10.89 16.84
C HIS A 25 -5.46 -11.72 18.10
N ASN A 26 -4.19 -11.95 18.43
CA ASN A 26 -3.77 -12.70 19.64
C ASN A 26 -3.83 -11.89 20.95
N GLY A 27 -4.73 -10.91 21.05
CA GLY A 27 -4.84 -10.06 22.24
C GLY A 27 -3.68 -9.08 22.44
N LEU A 28 -2.83 -8.90 21.42
CA LEU A 28 -1.59 -8.13 21.53
C LEU A 28 -1.87 -6.65 21.81
N LEU A 29 -2.95 -6.14 21.24
CA LEU A 29 -3.37 -4.74 21.38
C LEU A 29 -4.35 -4.52 22.54
N ASP A 30 -5.06 -5.53 23.03
CA ASP A 30 -6.08 -5.37 24.09
C ASP A 30 -5.51 -4.73 25.36
N ALA A 31 -4.38 -5.25 25.84
CA ALA A 31 -3.73 -4.72 27.03
C ALA A 31 -3.21 -3.29 26.83
N ALA A 32 -2.74 -2.97 25.62
CA ALA A 32 -2.30 -1.62 25.26
C ALA A 32 -3.51 -0.66 25.16
N CYS A 33 -4.60 -1.12 24.56
CA CYS A 33 -5.85 -0.37 24.41
C CYS A 33 -6.41 0.02 25.78
N GLN A 34 -6.44 -0.91 26.73
CA GLN A 34 -6.89 -0.65 28.09
C GLN A 34 -6.02 0.40 28.80
N LYS A 35 -4.70 0.27 28.73
CA LYS A 35 -3.77 1.21 29.37
C LYS A 35 -3.82 2.61 28.74
N LEU A 36 -3.96 2.68 27.41
CA LEU A 36 -4.12 3.95 26.71
C LEU A 36 -5.46 4.61 27.06
N HIS A 37 -6.53 3.83 27.18
CA HIS A 37 -7.82 4.34 27.65
C HIS A 37 -7.71 4.95 29.05
N GLU A 38 -7.10 4.25 30.00
CA GLU A 38 -6.86 4.78 31.36
C GLU A 38 -6.04 6.08 31.33
N PHE A 39 -4.96 6.10 30.54
CA PHE A 39 -4.12 7.29 30.37
C PHE A 39 -4.89 8.49 29.82
N HIS A 40 -5.69 8.30 28.76
CA HIS A 40 -6.46 9.39 28.16
C HIS A 40 -7.62 9.85 29.06
N CYS A 41 -8.26 8.94 29.79
CA CYS A 41 -9.29 9.28 30.78
C CYS A 41 -8.70 10.11 31.92
N GLN A 42 -7.53 9.73 32.45
CA GLN A 42 -6.84 10.48 33.49
C GLN A 42 -6.48 11.89 32.99
N LYS A 43 -5.92 11.97 31.77
CA LYS A 43 -5.55 13.26 31.14
C LYS A 43 -6.76 14.17 30.93
N ALA A 44 -7.93 13.62 30.64
CA ALA A 44 -9.18 14.36 30.46
C ALA A 44 -9.95 14.65 31.76
N GLY A 45 -9.46 14.18 32.93
CA GLY A 45 -10.17 14.32 34.20
C GLY A 45 -11.44 13.45 34.29
N LYS A 46 -11.56 12.40 33.47
CA LYS A 46 -12.72 11.51 33.35
C LYS A 46 -12.39 10.09 33.83
N ALA A 47 -11.86 9.95 35.05
CA ALA A 47 -11.37 8.66 35.57
C ALA A 47 -12.46 7.57 35.70
N ASN A 48 -13.74 7.94 35.76
CA ASN A 48 -14.86 7.01 35.85
C ASN A 48 -15.42 6.57 34.49
N LEU A 49 -14.89 7.14 33.39
CA LEU A 49 -15.34 6.79 32.05
C LEU A 49 -14.98 5.33 31.74
N ARG A 50 -15.96 4.56 31.28
CA ARG A 50 -15.79 3.15 30.95
C ARG A 50 -15.73 2.95 29.44
N LEU A 51 -14.94 1.98 29.01
CA LEU A 51 -14.90 1.52 27.63
C LEU A 51 -15.58 0.15 27.56
N ASP A 52 -16.66 0.06 26.78
CA ASP A 52 -17.35 -1.20 26.57
C ASP A 52 -16.43 -2.24 25.87
N SER A 53 -16.70 -3.52 26.13
CA SER A 53 -15.92 -4.62 25.56
C SER A 53 -16.04 -4.73 24.03
N ALA A 54 -17.22 -4.48 23.45
CA ALA A 54 -17.43 -4.47 22.01
C ALA A 54 -16.75 -3.26 21.37
N ALA A 55 -16.87 -2.09 22.00
CA ALA A 55 -16.15 -0.88 21.60
C ALA A 55 -14.63 -1.11 21.56
N ARG A 56 -14.07 -1.75 22.59
CA ARG A 56 -12.64 -2.10 22.64
C ARG A 56 -12.24 -3.03 21.50
N ALA A 57 -13.01 -4.09 21.25
CA ALA A 57 -12.75 -5.01 20.16
C ALA A 57 -12.74 -4.28 18.81
N TYR A 58 -13.73 -3.41 18.57
CA TYR A 58 -13.79 -2.61 17.36
C TYR A 58 -12.57 -1.71 17.18
N ILE A 59 -12.13 -1.01 18.24
CA ILE A 59 -10.93 -0.15 18.19
C ILE A 59 -9.68 -0.96 17.80
N VAL A 60 -9.51 -2.15 18.40
CA VAL A 60 -8.39 -3.05 18.10
C VAL A 60 -8.45 -3.53 16.66
N ASP A 61 -9.61 -3.95 16.18
CA ASP A 61 -9.82 -4.45 14.83
C ASP A 61 -9.61 -3.35 13.79
N TYR A 62 -10.10 -2.14 14.05
CA TYR A 62 -9.93 -1.00 13.16
C TYR A 62 -8.46 -0.55 13.08
N THR A 63 -7.76 -0.50 14.21
CA THR A 63 -6.30 -0.23 14.24
C THR A 63 -5.56 -1.29 13.43
N THR A 64 -5.91 -2.56 13.65
CA THR A 64 -5.34 -3.70 12.94
C THR A 64 -5.60 -3.61 11.44
N SER A 65 -6.78 -3.17 11.01
CA SER A 65 -7.11 -2.96 9.59
C SER A 65 -6.26 -1.87 8.94
N ILE A 66 -5.98 -0.77 9.64
CA ILE A 66 -5.10 0.30 9.12
C ILE A 66 -3.68 -0.24 8.89
N ILE A 67 -3.18 -1.05 9.83
CA ILE A 67 -1.85 -1.67 9.73
C ILE A 67 -1.79 -2.73 8.63
N LYS A 68 -2.88 -3.49 8.43
CA LYS A 68 -2.99 -4.38 7.26
C LYS A 68 -2.86 -3.61 5.96
N ASN A 69 -3.56 -2.48 5.82
CA ASN A 69 -3.47 -1.64 4.62
C ASN A 69 -2.06 -1.07 4.42
N LEU A 70 -1.34 -0.76 5.50
CA LEU A 70 0.07 -0.35 5.43
C LEU A 70 0.96 -1.49 4.91
N CYS A 71 0.66 -2.72 5.29
CA CYS A 71 1.42 -3.91 4.92
C CYS A 71 0.94 -4.60 3.63
N ASP A 72 -0.06 -4.05 2.93
CA ASP A 72 -0.55 -4.57 1.66
C ASP A 72 0.24 -3.93 0.49
N PRO A 73 0.66 -4.69 -0.55
CA PRO A 73 0.57 -6.15 -0.72
C PRO A 73 1.67 -6.96 -0.01
N PHE A 74 2.64 -6.28 0.61
CA PHE A 74 3.75 -6.91 1.34
C PHE A 74 4.22 -6.01 2.48
N VAL A 75 4.76 -6.60 3.55
CA VAL A 75 5.31 -5.85 4.69
C VAL A 75 6.42 -4.88 4.21
N PRO A 76 6.39 -3.59 4.58
CA PRO A 76 7.43 -2.62 4.21
C PRO A 76 8.82 -3.09 4.64
N LEU A 77 9.85 -2.80 3.83
CA LEU A 77 11.22 -3.25 4.09
C LEU A 77 12.13 -2.14 4.60
N SER A 78 11.71 -0.87 4.52
CA SER A 78 12.43 0.28 5.05
C SER A 78 11.51 1.24 5.80
N VAL A 79 12.06 2.08 6.69
CA VAL A 79 11.29 3.13 7.38
C VAL A 79 10.76 4.16 6.38
N SER A 80 11.53 4.48 5.34
CA SER A 80 11.09 5.34 4.24
C SER A 80 9.88 4.76 3.51
N ASP A 81 9.88 3.44 3.24
CA ASP A 81 8.74 2.76 2.64
C ASP A 81 7.49 2.95 3.52
N VAL A 82 7.61 2.73 4.83
CA VAL A 82 6.50 2.92 5.78
C VAL A 82 5.94 4.35 5.69
N ILE A 83 6.81 5.37 5.71
CA ILE A 83 6.41 6.78 5.62
C ILE A 83 5.66 7.06 4.31
N ASP A 84 6.18 6.58 3.19
CA ASP A 84 5.52 6.72 1.89
C ASP A 84 4.14 6.06 1.91
N ARG A 85 4.02 4.89 2.57
CA ARG A 85 2.77 4.13 2.67
C ARG A 85 1.70 4.79 3.50
N ILE A 86 2.08 5.50 4.56
CA ILE A 86 1.15 6.20 5.45
C ILE A 86 0.26 7.16 4.65
N HIS A 87 0.78 7.79 3.59
CA HIS A 87 0.04 8.80 2.83
C HIS A 87 -1.23 8.26 2.15
N TYR A 88 -1.28 6.95 1.87
CA TYR A 88 -2.43 6.30 1.21
C TYR A 88 -3.12 5.23 2.05
N SER A 89 -2.42 4.65 3.04
CA SER A 89 -3.00 3.61 3.93
C SER A 89 -3.81 4.19 5.10
N PHE A 90 -3.56 5.44 5.51
CA PHE A 90 -4.21 6.03 6.68
C PHE A 90 -5.42 6.91 6.32
N PRO A 91 -6.49 6.86 7.14
CA PRO A 91 -7.52 7.89 7.15
C PRO A 91 -6.91 9.28 7.41
N PRO A 92 -7.37 10.35 6.71
CA PRO A 92 -6.78 11.68 6.83
C PRO A 92 -6.63 12.22 8.26
N LYS A 93 -7.61 11.96 9.15
CA LYS A 93 -7.56 12.44 10.54
C LYS A 93 -6.71 11.58 11.49
N LEU A 94 -6.36 10.37 11.07
CA LEU A 94 -5.48 9.47 11.81
C LEU A 94 -4.05 9.48 11.27
N LYS A 95 -3.79 10.16 10.16
CA LYS A 95 -2.45 10.32 9.61
C LYS A 95 -1.56 11.07 10.62
N PRO A 96 -0.43 10.48 11.05
CA PRO A 96 0.53 11.18 11.88
C PRO A 96 1.08 12.42 11.15
N PRO A 97 1.29 13.56 11.83
CA PRO A 97 1.89 14.73 11.22
C PRO A 97 3.39 14.51 10.95
N ASP A 98 3.92 15.13 9.89
CA ASP A 98 5.30 14.90 9.43
C ASP A 98 6.38 15.13 10.52
N PRO A 99 6.28 16.14 11.42
CA PRO A 99 7.24 16.28 12.53
C PRO A 99 7.26 15.08 13.48
N LEU A 100 6.12 14.41 13.69
CA LEU A 100 6.04 13.23 14.55
C LEU A 100 6.64 12.00 13.85
N LEU A 101 6.43 11.87 12.54
CA LEU A 101 7.07 10.81 11.75
C LEU A 101 8.60 10.94 11.78
N GLU A 102 9.11 12.17 11.72
CA GLU A 102 10.53 12.45 11.84
C GLU A 102 11.07 12.10 13.23
N GLU A 103 10.34 12.46 14.30
CA GLU A 103 10.71 12.08 15.67
C GLU A 103 10.80 10.56 15.83
N MET A 104 9.79 9.83 15.32
CA MET A 104 9.77 8.37 15.33
C MET A 104 10.96 7.79 14.56
N ARG A 105 11.29 8.35 13.39
CA ARG A 105 12.44 7.92 12.57
C ARG A 105 13.75 8.06 13.35
N VAL A 106 13.99 9.24 13.92
CA VAL A 106 15.20 9.53 14.70
C VAL A 106 15.33 8.63 15.94
N LEU A 107 14.22 8.31 16.60
CA LEU A 107 14.22 7.39 17.76
C LEU A 107 14.64 5.98 17.34
N VAL A 108 14.08 5.50 16.23
CA VAL A 108 14.34 4.17 15.68
C VAL A 108 15.78 4.05 15.19
N ASP A 109 16.30 5.07 14.50
CA ASP A 109 17.70 5.10 14.01
C ASP A 109 18.71 5.06 15.16
N LYS A 110 18.37 5.67 16.30
CA LYS A 110 19.19 5.62 17.52
C LYS A 110 19.03 4.31 18.31
N GLY A 111 18.23 3.37 17.82
CA GLY A 111 17.91 2.11 18.51
C GLY A 111 17.19 2.29 19.86
N LYS A 112 16.62 3.48 20.11
CA LYS A 112 16.01 3.80 21.39
C LYS A 112 14.58 3.28 21.44
N LYS A 113 14.34 2.31 22.32
CA LYS A 113 12.97 1.93 22.69
C LYS A 113 12.37 3.06 23.54
N LYS A 114 11.35 3.76 23.04
CA LYS A 114 10.46 4.56 23.89
C LYS A 114 9.71 3.60 24.83
N THR A 115 9.41 4.01 26.06
CA THR A 115 8.43 3.31 26.89
C THR A 115 7.10 3.27 26.13
N SER A 116 6.73 2.07 25.70
CA SER A 116 5.58 1.81 24.84
C SER A 116 4.67 0.81 25.56
N TYR A 117 3.36 1.00 25.41
CA TYR A 117 2.34 0.09 25.91
C TYR A 117 2.27 -1.20 25.08
N ILE A 118 2.76 -1.17 23.83
CA ILE A 118 2.86 -2.32 22.93
C ILE A 118 4.26 -2.94 23.02
N SER A 119 4.33 -4.27 23.12
CA SER A 119 5.62 -4.98 23.13
C SER A 119 6.22 -5.05 21.72
N ALA A 120 7.26 -4.25 21.47
CA ALA A 120 8.00 -4.25 20.21
C ALA A 120 8.58 -5.63 19.86
N ASP A 121 9.03 -6.41 20.86
CA ASP A 121 9.60 -7.73 20.62
C ASP A 121 8.53 -8.74 20.16
N LYS A 122 7.28 -8.63 20.66
CA LYS A 122 6.15 -9.43 20.17
C LYS A 122 5.76 -9.03 18.76
N ILE A 123 5.71 -7.73 18.45
CA ILE A 123 5.43 -7.23 17.09
C ILE A 123 6.51 -7.70 16.11
N LEU A 124 7.78 -7.65 16.50
CA LEU A 124 8.88 -8.15 15.66
C LEU A 124 8.75 -9.64 15.39
N SER A 125 8.50 -10.44 16.42
CA SER A 125 8.29 -11.89 16.29
C SER A 125 7.14 -12.18 15.32
N CYS A 126 6.02 -11.47 15.51
CA CYS A 126 4.85 -11.49 14.67
C CYS A 126 5.17 -11.19 13.19
N LEU A 127 5.79 -10.04 12.91
CA LEU A 127 6.13 -9.63 11.55
C LEU A 127 7.15 -10.57 10.90
N LYS A 128 8.10 -11.13 11.66
CA LYS A 128 9.07 -12.11 11.17
C LYS A 128 8.45 -13.41 10.66
N THR A 129 7.26 -13.78 11.13
CA THR A 129 6.57 -14.97 10.60
C THR A 129 6.08 -14.79 9.15
N ILE A 130 5.82 -13.56 8.72
CA ILE A 130 5.37 -13.24 7.35
C ILE A 130 6.53 -12.68 6.52
N CYS A 131 7.40 -11.88 7.13
CA CYS A 131 8.55 -11.24 6.50
C CYS A 131 9.81 -11.51 7.33
N PRO A 132 10.50 -12.65 7.13
CA PRO A 132 11.68 -13.02 7.92
C PRO A 132 12.83 -11.99 7.86
N ARG A 133 12.89 -11.21 6.77
CA ARG A 133 13.91 -10.18 6.52
C ARG A 133 13.58 -8.80 7.10
N ILE A 134 12.45 -8.65 7.77
CA ILE A 134 12.08 -7.34 8.33
C ILE A 134 13.17 -6.85 9.29
N GLU A 135 13.62 -5.62 9.06
CA GLU A 135 14.57 -4.97 9.96
C GLU A 135 13.91 -4.62 11.29
N THR A 136 14.68 -4.71 12.38
CA THR A 136 14.22 -4.32 13.72
C THR A 136 13.76 -2.86 13.76
N SER A 137 14.43 -1.99 12.99
CA SER A 137 14.08 -0.58 12.83
C SER A 137 12.65 -0.41 12.29
N VAL A 138 12.35 -1.10 11.19
CA VAL A 138 11.02 -1.08 10.54
C VAL A 138 9.95 -1.61 11.48
N SER A 139 10.19 -2.74 12.15
CA SER A 139 9.25 -3.29 13.12
C SER A 139 9.00 -2.35 14.31
N LEU A 140 10.04 -1.67 14.80
CA LEU A 140 9.93 -0.71 15.89
C LEU A 140 9.13 0.52 15.45
N PHE A 141 9.37 1.02 14.23
CA PHE A 141 8.61 2.11 13.65
C PHE A 141 7.12 1.76 13.50
N ILE A 142 6.80 0.58 12.98
CA ILE A 142 5.42 0.06 12.89
C ILE A 142 4.80 -0.03 14.29
N THR A 143 5.55 -0.49 15.31
CA THR A 143 5.07 -0.55 16.70
C THR A 143 4.67 0.83 17.23
N HIS A 144 5.50 1.85 16.99
CA HIS A 144 5.19 3.23 17.38
C HIS A 144 3.97 3.79 16.65
N LEU A 145 3.83 3.45 15.35
CA LEU A 145 2.69 3.84 14.55
C LEU A 145 1.38 3.17 15.03
N MET A 146 1.44 1.90 15.42
CA MET A 146 0.32 1.16 16.02
C MET A 146 -0.16 1.82 17.31
N GLU A 147 0.77 2.13 18.21
CA GLU A 147 0.44 2.78 19.48
C GLU A 147 -0.14 4.17 19.28
N TYR A 148 0.44 4.95 18.36
CA TYR A 148 -0.09 6.26 18.00
C TYR A 148 -1.52 6.15 17.48
N THR A 149 -1.77 5.26 16.52
CA THR A 149 -3.09 5.08 15.90
C THR A 149 -4.13 4.69 16.95
N LEU A 150 -3.80 3.71 17.79
CA LEU A 150 -4.63 3.23 18.87
C LEU A 150 -4.97 4.36 19.86
N GLY A 151 -3.95 5.09 20.31
CA GLY A 151 -4.11 6.22 21.22
C GLY A 151 -4.94 7.35 20.64
N GLN A 152 -4.80 7.65 19.35
CA GLN A 152 -5.59 8.69 18.69
C GLN A 152 -7.07 8.30 18.63
N ILE A 153 -7.41 7.06 18.26
CA ILE A 153 -8.80 6.60 18.23
C ILE A 153 -9.43 6.72 19.63
N ILE A 154 -8.71 6.27 20.66
CA ILE A 154 -9.14 6.35 22.06
C ILE A 154 -9.31 7.81 22.52
N GLN A 155 -8.37 8.69 22.19
CA GLN A 155 -8.45 10.11 22.53
C GLN A 155 -9.69 10.77 21.91
N TRP A 156 -10.03 10.41 20.66
CA TRP A 156 -11.27 10.86 20.03
C TRP A 156 -12.51 10.33 20.74
N ALA A 157 -12.51 9.05 21.15
CA ALA A 157 -13.60 8.43 21.90
C ALA A 157 -13.83 9.11 23.26
N VAL A 158 -12.77 9.32 24.05
CA VAL A 158 -12.86 10.04 25.33
C VAL A 158 -13.37 11.47 25.13
N ASN A 159 -12.91 12.17 24.09
CA ASN A 159 -13.33 13.55 23.82
C ASN A 159 -14.78 13.64 23.33
N TYR A 160 -15.22 12.67 22.53
CA TYR A 160 -16.59 12.57 22.05
C TYR A 160 -17.53 12.32 23.22
N GLU A 161 -17.21 11.34 24.05
CA GLU A 161 -18.02 10.95 25.19
C GLU A 161 -18.03 12.01 26.30
N THR A 162 -16.96 12.80 26.45
CA THR A 162 -16.95 13.98 27.33
C THR A 162 -18.02 15.01 26.96
N LYS A 163 -18.48 15.04 25.71
CA LYS A 163 -19.56 15.93 25.26
C LYS A 163 -20.95 15.34 25.46
N LEU A 164 -21.08 14.01 25.45
CA LEU A 164 -22.34 13.31 25.71
C LEU A 164 -22.62 13.18 27.21
N ASP A 165 -21.56 13.02 28.01
CA ASP A 165 -21.58 12.85 29.47
C ASP A 165 -22.40 11.64 29.94
N SER A 166 -22.39 10.55 29.17
CA SER A 166 -23.07 9.29 29.52
C SER A 166 -22.26 8.42 30.50
N GLY A 167 -20.92 8.56 30.47
CA GLY A 167 -19.99 7.81 31.32
C GLY A 167 -19.59 6.43 30.76
N LEU A 168 -20.01 6.10 29.54
CA LEU A 168 -19.70 4.86 28.85
C LEU A 168 -19.38 5.15 27.37
N ILE A 169 -18.33 4.54 26.84
CA ILE A 169 -18.02 4.54 25.40
C ILE A 169 -18.54 3.22 24.84
N GLU A 170 -19.60 3.29 24.03
CA GLU A 170 -20.23 2.15 23.37
C GLU A 170 -19.66 1.93 21.96
N GLU A 171 -19.93 0.76 21.37
CA GLU A 171 -19.48 0.44 20.01
C GLU A 171 -20.04 1.42 18.97
N THR A 172 -21.28 1.86 19.16
CA THR A 172 -21.95 2.83 18.29
C THR A 172 -21.20 4.17 18.25
N ASP A 173 -20.63 4.60 19.37
CA ASP A 173 -19.83 5.82 19.44
C ASP A 173 -18.55 5.67 18.62
N ILE A 174 -17.88 4.52 18.73
CA ILE A 174 -16.66 4.24 17.97
C ILE A 174 -16.94 4.11 16.48
N LEU A 175 -18.06 3.50 16.08
CA LEU A 175 -18.50 3.43 14.69
C LEU A 175 -18.71 4.84 14.12
N GLN A 176 -19.42 5.69 14.86
CA GLN A 176 -19.66 7.08 14.46
C GLN A 176 -18.35 7.87 14.37
N ILE A 177 -17.48 7.78 15.37
CA ILE A 177 -16.17 8.43 15.35
C ILE A 177 -15.32 7.94 14.17
N SER A 178 -15.32 6.63 13.92
CA SER A 178 -14.55 6.03 12.83
C SER A 178 -14.97 6.57 11.47
N SER A 179 -16.27 6.76 11.25
CA SER A 179 -16.80 7.39 10.03
C SER A 179 -16.28 8.82 9.81
N LEU A 180 -15.96 9.55 10.89
CA LEU A 180 -15.46 10.91 10.83
C LEU A 180 -13.97 10.99 10.47
N PHE A 181 -13.22 9.89 10.54
CA PHE A 181 -11.78 9.89 10.21
C PHE A 181 -11.49 10.06 8.73
N GLY A 182 -12.49 9.82 7.88
CA GLY A 182 -12.38 9.79 6.43
C GLY A 182 -11.90 8.43 5.92
N THR A 183 -11.94 8.25 4.60
CA THR A 183 -11.48 7.03 3.96
C THR A 183 -10.00 7.14 3.58
N PRO A 184 -9.22 6.05 3.73
CA PRO A 184 -7.87 5.99 3.16
C PRO A 184 -7.93 6.28 1.66
N LYS A 185 -6.94 7.03 1.16
CA LYS A 185 -6.77 7.22 -0.28
C LYS A 185 -6.14 5.93 -0.81
N PHE A 186 -6.92 4.90 -1.12
CA PHE A 186 -6.45 3.62 -1.71
C PHE A 186 -5.69 3.74 -3.06
N SER A 187 -5.30 4.96 -3.43
CA SER A 187 -4.59 5.37 -4.63
C SER A 187 -3.08 5.06 -4.58
N LYS A 188 -2.74 3.77 -4.47
CA LYS A 188 -1.59 3.21 -5.20
C LYS A 188 -1.93 1.93 -5.97
N ALA A 189 -3.21 1.54 -6.00
CA ALA A 189 -3.69 0.35 -6.68
C ALA A 189 -3.65 0.39 -8.22
N SER A 190 -2.89 1.27 -8.89
CA SER A 190 -2.77 1.19 -10.36
C SER A 190 -1.41 1.47 -11.00
N VAL A 191 -0.33 1.76 -10.24
CA VAL A 191 0.97 2.03 -10.90
C VAL A 191 2.13 1.18 -10.37
N CYS A 192 2.09 0.75 -9.11
CA CYS A 192 3.04 -0.24 -8.61
C CYS A 192 2.33 -1.15 -7.60
N GLN A 193 1.47 -2.05 -8.07
CA GLN A 193 1.57 -3.38 -7.49
C GLN A 193 3.05 -3.74 -7.64
N SER A 194 3.80 -3.93 -6.56
CA SER A 194 5.01 -4.73 -6.68
C SER A 194 4.56 -5.95 -7.46
N LEU A 195 5.11 -6.14 -8.67
CA LEU A 195 4.72 -7.26 -9.50
C LEU A 195 4.70 -8.49 -8.57
N PRO A 196 3.59 -9.24 -8.47
CA PRO A 196 3.43 -10.31 -7.48
C PRO A 196 4.57 -11.35 -7.53
N PHE A 197 5.37 -11.31 -8.59
CA PHE A 197 6.58 -12.07 -8.87
C PHE A 197 7.85 -11.61 -8.12
N LEU A 198 7.85 -10.48 -7.40
CA LEU A 198 9.02 -9.98 -6.64
C LEU A 198 8.95 -10.28 -5.14
N GLN A 199 8.22 -11.31 -4.70
CA GLN A 199 8.60 -11.96 -3.45
C GLN A 199 9.99 -12.56 -3.68
N ARG A 200 11.03 -11.95 -3.09
CA ARG A 200 12.36 -12.54 -3.11
C ARG A 200 12.32 -13.82 -2.27
N GLN A 201 12.22 -14.97 -2.91
CA GLN A 201 12.11 -16.27 -2.26
C GLN A 201 13.49 -16.87 -2.01
N SER A 202 14.48 -16.46 -2.81
CA SER A 202 15.82 -17.02 -2.81
C SER A 202 16.71 -16.48 -1.70
N THR A 203 17.49 -17.35 -1.06
CA THR A 203 18.40 -16.99 0.05
C THR A 203 19.86 -16.82 -0.37
N ASP A 204 20.20 -17.12 -1.62
CA ASP A 204 21.56 -17.11 -2.16
C ASP A 204 21.68 -16.23 -3.41
N TYR A 205 22.91 -15.86 -3.77
CA TYR A 205 23.16 -14.99 -4.92
C TYR A 205 22.61 -15.57 -6.23
N ILE A 206 22.76 -16.88 -6.44
CA ILE A 206 22.32 -17.59 -7.64
C ILE A 206 20.80 -17.51 -7.80
N GLY A 207 20.04 -17.73 -6.73
CA GLY A 207 18.58 -17.62 -6.80
C GLY A 207 18.12 -16.18 -7.06
N HIS A 208 18.79 -15.16 -6.49
CA HIS A 208 18.48 -13.77 -6.81
C HIS A 208 18.77 -13.41 -8.28
N ALA A 209 19.85 -13.95 -8.86
CA ALA A 209 20.15 -13.77 -10.28
C ALA A 209 19.05 -14.37 -11.18
N LYS A 210 18.54 -15.56 -10.82
CA LYS A 210 17.42 -16.22 -11.53
C LYS A 210 16.10 -15.45 -11.39
N GLU A 211 15.82 -14.91 -10.20
CA GLU A 211 14.65 -14.05 -9.99
C GLU A 211 14.73 -12.77 -10.85
N LEU A 212 15.92 -12.16 -10.93
CA LEU A 212 16.16 -11.00 -11.79
C LEU A 212 15.99 -11.33 -13.27
N GLN A 213 16.54 -12.46 -13.74
CA GLN A 213 16.32 -12.97 -15.10
C GLN A 213 14.84 -13.14 -15.41
N PHE A 214 14.10 -13.83 -14.52
CA PHE A 214 12.67 -14.05 -14.69
C PHE A 214 11.88 -12.74 -14.75
N PHE A 215 12.20 -11.79 -13.86
CA PHE A 215 11.58 -10.48 -13.84
C PHE A 215 11.83 -9.70 -15.14
N LEU A 216 13.07 -9.65 -15.61
CA LEU A 216 13.44 -8.96 -16.85
C LEU A 216 12.70 -9.54 -18.05
N ARG A 217 12.68 -10.87 -18.19
CA ARG A 217 11.94 -11.55 -19.25
C ARG A 217 10.44 -11.22 -19.21
N THR A 218 9.84 -11.24 -18.02
CA THR A 218 8.42 -10.88 -17.84
C THR A 218 8.16 -9.42 -18.22
N CYS A 219 9.07 -8.50 -17.88
CA CYS A 219 8.97 -7.10 -18.28
C CYS A 219 9.04 -6.93 -19.80
N VAL A 220 9.95 -7.65 -20.46
CA VAL A 220 10.07 -7.68 -21.93
C VAL A 220 8.78 -8.22 -22.56
N GLU A 221 8.23 -9.32 -22.06
CA GLU A 221 6.97 -9.89 -22.55
C GLU A 221 5.81 -8.89 -22.44
N HIS A 222 5.60 -8.29 -21.28
CA HIS A 222 4.51 -7.35 -21.05
C HIS A 222 4.67 -6.04 -21.83
N LEU A 223 5.88 -5.45 -21.84
CA LEU A 223 6.15 -4.28 -22.66
C LEU A 223 6.03 -4.59 -24.15
N GLY A 224 6.41 -5.80 -24.57
CA GLY A 224 6.23 -6.28 -25.92
C GLY A 224 4.76 -6.30 -26.35
N ILE A 225 3.84 -6.67 -25.46
CA ILE A 225 2.39 -6.55 -25.72
C ILE A 225 2.00 -5.08 -25.92
N VAL A 226 2.42 -4.18 -25.02
CA VAL A 226 2.10 -2.75 -25.11
C VAL A 226 2.58 -2.15 -26.43
N VAL A 227 3.81 -2.44 -26.83
CA VAL A 227 4.41 -1.91 -28.06
C VAL A 227 3.79 -2.58 -29.29
N ARG A 228 3.82 -3.91 -29.39
CA ARG A 228 3.46 -4.61 -30.63
C ARG A 228 1.95 -4.71 -30.89
N VAL A 229 1.15 -4.79 -29.82
CA VAL A 229 -0.31 -4.95 -29.95
C VAL A 229 -1.02 -3.60 -29.97
N PHE A 230 -0.51 -2.60 -29.24
CA PHE A 230 -1.18 -1.30 -29.13
C PHE A 230 -0.39 -0.16 -29.77
N GLY A 231 0.94 -0.13 -29.62
CA GLY A 231 1.80 0.93 -30.14
C GLY A 231 1.95 0.89 -31.67
N ASP A 232 2.44 -0.22 -32.21
CA ASP A 232 2.69 -0.38 -33.64
C ASP A 232 1.40 -0.16 -34.47
N PRO A 233 0.24 -0.74 -34.08
CA PRO A 233 -0.99 -0.58 -34.86
C PRO A 233 -1.70 0.75 -34.67
N ILE A 234 -1.22 1.67 -33.83
CA ILE A 234 -1.80 3.02 -33.67
C ILE A 234 -0.83 4.12 -34.12
N ALA A 235 0.44 3.78 -34.38
CA ALA A 235 1.47 4.75 -34.72
C ALA A 235 1.18 5.46 -36.05
N ASP A 236 0.70 4.71 -37.05
CA ASP A 236 0.35 5.24 -38.37
C ASP A 236 -0.93 6.11 -38.29
N GLU A 237 -1.93 5.66 -37.54
CA GLU A 237 -3.19 6.38 -37.30
C GLU A 237 -2.94 7.70 -36.56
N LEU A 238 -2.11 7.70 -35.51
CA LEU A 238 -1.73 8.91 -34.79
C LEU A 238 -0.97 9.88 -35.69
N SER A 239 -0.11 9.37 -36.57
CA SER A 239 0.65 10.19 -37.53
C SER A 239 -0.27 10.85 -38.56
N GLN A 240 -1.24 10.11 -39.10
CA GLN A 240 -2.24 10.63 -40.02
C GLN A 240 -3.17 11.64 -39.36
N LEU A 241 -3.64 11.35 -38.15
CA LEU A 241 -4.52 12.20 -37.37
C LEU A 241 -3.83 13.53 -36.98
N ARG A 242 -2.52 13.49 -36.71
CA ARG A 242 -1.69 14.68 -36.50
C ARG A 242 -1.64 15.56 -37.75
N LEU A 243 -1.39 14.96 -38.93
CA LEU A 243 -1.34 15.69 -40.21
C LEU A 243 -2.71 16.30 -40.56
N ALA A 244 -3.79 15.56 -40.33
CA ALA A 244 -5.17 16.04 -40.54
C ALA A 244 -5.51 17.23 -39.62
N ALA A 245 -5.19 17.12 -38.32
CA ALA A 245 -5.41 18.20 -37.35
C ALA A 245 -4.58 19.46 -37.67
N GLN A 246 -3.33 19.29 -38.11
CA GLN A 246 -2.47 20.39 -38.55
C GLN A 246 -3.03 21.09 -39.80
N SER A 247 -3.53 20.34 -40.79
CA SER A 247 -4.11 20.92 -42.01
C SER A 247 -5.39 21.72 -41.75
N THR A 248 -6.21 21.28 -40.79
CA THR A 248 -7.47 21.93 -40.40
C THR A 248 -7.24 23.28 -39.72
N PHE A 249 -6.10 23.44 -39.04
CA PHE A 249 -5.71 24.68 -38.37
C PHE A 249 -5.27 25.79 -39.35
N VAL A 250 -4.75 25.45 -40.53
CA VAL A 250 -4.20 26.43 -41.50
C VAL A 250 -5.29 27.17 -42.29
N GLY A 251 -6.55 26.72 -42.24
CA GLY A 251 -7.65 27.24 -43.08
C GLY A 251 -8.77 28.01 -42.38
N GLY A 252 -8.76 28.19 -41.05
CA GLY A 252 -9.93 28.69 -40.30
C GLY A 252 -9.67 29.94 -39.45
N SER A 253 -10.47 30.99 -39.67
CA SER A 253 -10.53 32.19 -38.82
C SER A 253 -10.77 31.83 -37.34
N SER A 254 -10.02 32.47 -36.44
CA SER A 254 -9.75 32.10 -35.04
C SER A 254 -10.93 32.21 -34.04
N GLY A 255 -12.09 31.62 -34.35
CA GLY A 255 -13.25 31.67 -33.43
C GLY A 255 -14.21 30.48 -33.51
N CYS A 256 -13.91 29.45 -34.31
CA CYS A 256 -14.82 28.33 -34.50
C CYS A 256 -14.45 27.16 -33.57
N GLU A 257 -15.44 26.53 -32.92
CA GLU A 257 -15.26 25.36 -32.03
C GLU A 257 -14.45 24.23 -32.69
N LEU A 258 -14.54 24.12 -34.03
CA LEU A 258 -13.78 23.19 -34.84
C LEU A 258 -12.25 23.41 -34.76
N ALA A 259 -11.80 24.66 -34.70
CA ALA A 259 -10.38 25.00 -34.57
C ALA A 259 -9.85 24.60 -33.18
N MET A 260 -10.64 24.82 -32.13
CA MET A 260 -10.31 24.37 -30.77
C MET A 260 -10.27 22.84 -30.66
N ALA A 261 -11.24 22.16 -31.29
CA ALA A 261 -11.26 20.70 -31.35
C ALA A 261 -10.03 20.13 -32.09
N ALA A 262 -9.63 20.74 -33.21
CA ALA A 262 -8.44 20.36 -33.96
C ALA A 262 -7.14 20.55 -33.13
N VAL A 263 -7.03 21.64 -32.37
CA VAL A 263 -5.89 21.89 -31.46
C VAL A 263 -5.85 20.85 -30.35
N ASN A 264 -6.98 20.54 -29.70
CA ASN A 264 -7.05 19.53 -28.64
C ASN A 264 -6.69 18.14 -29.17
N LEU A 265 -7.18 17.80 -30.37
CA LEU A 265 -6.89 16.53 -31.03
C LEU A 265 -5.40 16.42 -31.37
N LEU A 266 -4.79 17.49 -31.90
CA LEU A 266 -3.36 17.55 -32.20
C LEU A 266 -2.51 17.34 -30.94
N GLN A 267 -2.83 18.02 -29.84
CA GLN A 267 -2.14 17.86 -28.56
C GLN A 267 -2.28 16.44 -28.01
N SER A 268 -3.49 15.87 -28.07
CA SER A 268 -3.76 14.51 -27.60
C SER A 268 -2.99 13.47 -28.43
N ALA A 269 -2.94 13.64 -29.75
CA ALA A 269 -2.20 12.76 -30.66
C ALA A 269 -0.69 12.82 -30.40
N GLN A 270 -0.14 14.01 -30.18
CA GLN A 270 1.27 14.20 -29.82
C GLN A 270 1.62 13.55 -28.48
N ALA A 271 0.76 13.72 -27.46
CA ALA A 271 0.94 13.09 -26.16
C ALA A 271 0.91 11.56 -26.27
N ALA A 272 -0.06 11.00 -27.00
CA ALA A 272 -0.15 9.56 -27.24
C ALA A 272 1.10 9.03 -27.97
N GLN A 273 1.55 9.72 -29.02
CA GLN A 273 2.75 9.35 -29.78
C GLN A 273 4.00 9.35 -28.89
N GLN A 274 4.14 10.34 -28.00
CA GLN A 274 5.25 10.40 -27.05
C GLN A 274 5.21 9.27 -26.02
N VAL A 275 4.02 8.87 -25.56
CA VAL A 275 3.87 7.75 -24.63
C VAL A 275 4.29 6.44 -25.30
N PHE A 276 3.82 6.18 -26.52
CA PHE A 276 4.17 4.96 -27.25
C PHE A 276 5.63 4.93 -27.70
N SER A 277 6.22 6.08 -28.07
CA SER A 277 7.66 6.14 -28.39
C SER A 277 8.52 5.78 -27.17
N ARG A 278 8.17 6.31 -26.00
CA ARG A 278 8.85 5.98 -24.74
C ARG A 278 8.66 4.53 -24.34
N ALA A 279 7.48 3.97 -24.56
CA ALA A 279 7.22 2.55 -24.33
C ALA A 279 8.09 1.67 -25.24
N ALA A 280 8.24 2.04 -26.52
CA ALA A 280 9.10 1.34 -27.47
C ALA A 280 10.59 1.44 -27.12
N GLU A 281 11.06 2.62 -26.73
CA GLU A 281 12.44 2.81 -26.23
C GLU A 281 12.70 1.96 -24.98
N LEU A 282 11.78 1.99 -24.01
CA LEU A 282 11.89 1.20 -22.79
C LEU A 282 11.89 -0.30 -23.09
N TYR A 283 11.03 -0.76 -24.00
CA TYR A 283 11.00 -2.14 -24.48
C TYR A 283 12.34 -2.56 -25.08
N SER A 284 12.94 -1.72 -25.94
CA SER A 284 14.26 -1.98 -26.52
C SER A 284 15.35 -2.09 -25.45
N HIS A 285 15.39 -1.16 -24.50
CA HIS A 285 16.38 -1.18 -23.42
C HIS A 285 16.22 -2.39 -22.50
N MET A 286 14.97 -2.74 -22.16
CA MET A 286 14.68 -3.91 -21.31
C MET A 286 15.00 -5.22 -22.03
N THR A 287 14.78 -5.29 -23.35
CA THR A 287 15.15 -6.47 -24.15
C THR A 287 16.66 -6.68 -24.12
N LEU A 288 17.44 -5.62 -24.41
CA LEU A 288 18.89 -5.69 -24.37
C LEU A 288 19.43 -6.03 -22.97
N LEU A 289 18.83 -5.46 -21.92
CA LEU A 289 19.18 -5.78 -20.54
C LEU A 289 18.86 -7.25 -20.21
N SER A 290 17.72 -7.77 -20.67
CA SER A 290 17.35 -9.18 -20.48
C SER A 290 18.35 -10.11 -21.17
N GLU A 291 18.71 -9.84 -22.42
CA GLU A 291 19.72 -10.60 -23.18
C GLU A 291 21.08 -10.58 -22.47
N CYS A 292 21.54 -9.40 -22.03
CA CYS A 292 22.81 -9.28 -21.29
C CYS A 292 22.82 -10.10 -19.99
N VAL A 293 21.68 -10.21 -19.30
CA VAL A 293 21.57 -10.98 -18.05
C VAL A 293 21.40 -12.48 -18.33
N GLU A 294 20.86 -12.88 -19.48
CA GLU A 294 20.87 -14.28 -19.92
C GLU A 294 22.27 -14.76 -20.34
N ASP A 295 23.10 -13.90 -20.95
CA ASP A 295 24.45 -14.27 -21.37
C ASP A 295 25.46 -14.41 -20.22
N VAL A 296 25.21 -13.73 -19.10
CA VAL A 296 26.15 -13.67 -17.95
C VAL A 296 25.94 -14.80 -16.94
N PHE A 297 24.78 -15.48 -16.94
CA PHE A 297 24.35 -16.41 -15.89
C PHE A 297 23.70 -17.67 -16.48
#